data_AF-A7SVD4-F1
#
_entry.id   AF-A7SVD4-F1
#
_cell.length_a   1.000
_cell.length_b   1.000
_cell.length_c   1.000
_cell.angle_alpha   90.00
_cell.angle_beta   90.00
_cell.angle_gamma   90.00
#
_symmetry.space_group_name_H-M   'P 1'
#
loop_
_entity.id
_entity.type
_entity.pdbx_description
1 polymer ?
#
loop_
_entity_poly.entity_id
_entity_poly.type
_entity_poly.pdbx_seq_one_letter_code
_entity_poly.pdbx_strand_id
1 'polypeptide(L)'
;SPRTEVLHNVDPIRKFAAIRVKNYKLIFNQDAVHKTEWFPRYEQTSEPKMDDLSERLPGAVIECGKWNHKTGKECVTDEFPCLFDLDSDPCEYNNIAEDNLPIVRKLLKRLTKHQKKARPVWFPERDPEANPANLDGFWGPW
;
A
#
# COMPACT_ATOMS: atom_id res chain seq x y z
N SER A 1 19.14 13.31 0.17
CA SER A 1 18.33 13.78 1.30
C SER A 1 17.26 12.74 1.62
N PRO A 2 17.10 12.29 2.87
CA PRO A 2 16.01 11.40 3.24
C PRO A 2 14.65 12.09 3.05
N ARG A 3 13.65 11.35 2.55
CA ARG A 3 12.29 11.86 2.37
C ARG A 3 11.56 11.83 3.71
N THR A 4 10.98 12.95 4.12
CA THR A 4 10.20 13.04 5.37
C THR A 4 8.72 12.73 5.17
N GLU A 5 8.28 12.58 3.93
CA GLU A 5 6.89 12.32 3.55
C GLU A 5 6.87 11.41 2.33
N VAL A 6 6.02 10.39 2.37
CA VAL A 6 5.79 9.43 1.30
C VAL A 6 4.29 9.30 1.13
N LEU A 7 3.79 9.66 -0.05
CA LEU A 7 2.40 9.39 -0.43
C LEU A 7 2.36 8.01 -1.09
N HIS A 8 1.61 7.08 -0.51
CA HIS A 8 1.47 5.74 -1.07
C HIS A 8 0.42 5.73 -2.19
N ASN A 9 -0.77 6.25 -1.91
CA ASN A 9 -1.82 6.42 -2.90
C ASN A 9 -2.89 7.44 -2.44
N VAL A 10 -3.62 8.01 -3.41
CA VAL A 10 -4.88 8.76 -3.21
C VAL A 10 -5.80 8.41 -4.37
N ASP A 11 -6.82 7.60 -4.10
CA ASP A 11 -7.86 7.29 -5.07
C ASP A 11 -9.14 8.07 -4.73
N PRO A 12 -9.49 9.12 -5.49
CA PRO A 12 -10.70 9.90 -5.25
C PRO A 12 -11.99 9.16 -5.67
N ILE A 13 -11.91 8.13 -6.51
CA ILE A 13 -13.06 7.36 -7.01
C ILE A 13 -13.45 6.30 -5.97
N ARG A 14 -12.49 5.46 -5.60
CA ARG A 14 -12.68 4.36 -4.63
C ARG A 14 -12.49 4.80 -3.18
N LYS A 15 -12.04 6.03 -2.96
CA LYS A 15 -11.91 6.70 -1.66
C LYS A 15 -10.94 6.03 -0.68
N PHE A 16 -9.90 5.36 -1.17
CA PHE A 16 -8.79 4.92 -0.33
C PHE A 16 -7.56 5.82 -0.49
N ALA A 17 -6.81 5.98 0.60
CA ALA A 17 -5.60 6.75 0.61
C ALA A 17 -4.64 6.30 1.72
N ALA A 18 -3.34 6.48 1.50
CA ALA A 18 -2.35 6.26 2.54
C ALA A 18 -1.18 7.24 2.39
N ILE A 19 -0.71 7.73 3.54
CA ILE A 19 0.44 8.63 3.62
C ILE A 19 1.30 8.28 4.82
N ARG A 20 2.61 8.41 4.65
CA ARG A 20 3.59 8.39 5.73
C ARG A 20 4.20 9.78 5.88
N VAL A 21 4.25 10.31 7.09
CA VAL A 21 5.02 11.52 7.43
C VAL A 21 5.88 11.20 8.63
N LYS A 22 7.20 11.22 8.44
CA LYS A 22 8.20 10.75 9.41
C LYS A 22 7.92 9.29 9.81
N ASN A 23 7.73 9.04 11.10
CA ASN A 23 7.43 7.74 11.70
C ASN A 23 5.95 7.35 11.58
N TYR A 24 5.04 8.30 11.36
CA TYR A 24 3.61 7.99 11.32
C TYR A 24 3.12 7.62 9.93
N LYS A 25 2.43 6.48 9.84
CA LYS A 25 1.66 6.08 8.67
C LYS A 25 0.17 6.15 8.98
N LEU A 26 -0.58 6.83 8.11
CA LEU A 26 -2.04 6.85 8.15
C LEU A 26 -2.61 6.12 6.93
N ILE A 27 -3.59 5.27 7.18
CA ILE A 27 -4.36 4.55 6.17
C ILE A 27 -5.81 4.95 6.31
N PHE A 28 -6.43 5.37 5.22
CA PHE A 28 -7.83 5.78 5.15
C PHE A 28 -8.54 4.95 4.09
N ASN A 29 -9.46 4.08 4.50
CA ASN A 29 -10.10 3.02 3.71
C ASN A 29 -9.09 2.11 2.99
N GLN A 30 -9.19 0.81 3.14
CA GLN A 30 -8.44 -0.17 2.35
C GLN A 30 -9.31 -0.73 1.23
N ASP A 31 -8.71 -1.16 0.13
CA ASP A 31 -9.48 -1.85 -0.91
C ASP A 31 -9.95 -3.23 -0.43
N ALA A 32 -10.99 -3.80 -1.03
CA ALA A 32 -11.52 -5.11 -0.63
C ALA A 32 -10.57 -6.30 -0.91
N VAL A 33 -9.43 -6.05 -1.55
CA VAL A 33 -8.47 -7.06 -2.05
C VAL A 33 -7.20 -7.07 -1.19
N HIS A 34 -7.09 -6.19 -0.18
CA HIS A 34 -5.94 -6.09 0.73
C HIS A 34 -5.63 -7.38 1.51
N LYS A 35 -6.60 -8.30 1.60
CA LYS A 35 -6.43 -9.62 2.25
C LYS A 35 -5.97 -10.72 1.29
N THR A 36 -5.82 -10.42 0.00
CA THR A 36 -5.32 -11.41 -0.96
C THR A 36 -3.79 -11.48 -0.90
N GLU A 37 -3.28 -12.70 -0.92
CA GLU A 37 -1.85 -12.94 -1.04
C GLU A 37 -1.40 -12.81 -2.49
N TRP A 38 -0.09 -12.65 -2.69
CA TRP A 38 0.50 -12.69 -4.03
C TRP A 38 0.18 -14.02 -4.70
N PHE A 39 -0.27 -13.97 -5.96
CA PHE A 39 -0.42 -15.19 -6.75
C PHE A 39 0.91 -15.94 -6.80
N PRO A 40 0.91 -17.26 -6.56
CA PRO A 40 2.14 -18.03 -6.63
C PRO A 40 2.72 -17.92 -8.03
N ARG A 41 4.05 -17.91 -8.11
CA ARG A 41 4.74 -18.05 -9.40
C ARG A 41 4.28 -19.36 -10.04
N TYR A 42 4.14 -19.37 -11.36
CA TYR A 42 3.99 -20.61 -12.12
C TYR A 42 5.08 -21.62 -11.72
N GLU A 43 4.71 -22.89 -11.58
CA GLU A 43 5.67 -23.97 -11.31
C GLU A 43 6.75 -23.96 -12.39
N GLN A 44 7.99 -23.66 -12.01
CA GLN A 44 9.16 -23.76 -12.87
C GLN A 44 9.86 -25.08 -12.57
N THR A 45 10.21 -25.83 -13.61
CA THR A 45 10.92 -27.12 -13.51
C THR A 45 12.37 -26.99 -13.03
N SER A 46 12.89 -25.76 -12.97
CA SER A 46 14.16 -25.42 -12.37
C SER A 46 14.07 -24.00 -11.83
N GLU A 47 14.34 -23.83 -10.53
CA GLU A 47 14.58 -22.50 -10.01
C GLU A 47 15.90 -22.00 -10.63
N PRO A 48 15.93 -20.81 -11.25
CA PRO A 48 17.20 -20.21 -11.59
C PRO A 48 17.99 -20.12 -10.29
N LYS A 49 19.19 -20.73 -10.26
CA LYS A 49 20.13 -20.50 -9.16
C LYS A 49 20.28 -19.00 -9.06
N MET A 50 19.80 -18.44 -7.96
CA MET A 50 19.90 -17.03 -7.68
C MET A 50 21.38 -16.76 -7.40
N ASP A 51 22.15 -16.65 -8.47
CA ASP A 51 23.56 -16.29 -8.43
C ASP A 51 23.63 -14.94 -7.71
N ASP A 52 24.33 -14.97 -6.58
CA ASP A 52 24.60 -13.87 -5.68
C ASP A 52 23.34 -13.14 -5.19
N LEU A 53 22.75 -13.66 -4.12
CA LEU A 53 21.91 -12.87 -3.21
C LEU A 53 22.73 -11.64 -2.81
N SER A 54 22.51 -10.51 -3.49
CA SER A 54 23.02 -9.23 -3.00
C SER A 54 22.66 -9.15 -1.52
N GLU A 55 23.66 -9.09 -0.65
CA GLU A 55 23.43 -9.06 0.79
C GLU A 55 22.35 -8.00 1.07
N ARG A 56 21.27 -8.42 1.73
CA ARG A 56 20.17 -7.49 2.02
C ARG A 56 20.76 -6.31 2.77
N LEU A 57 20.35 -5.10 2.38
CA LEU A 57 20.84 -3.89 3.02
C LEU A 57 20.62 -4.00 4.55
N PRO A 58 21.61 -3.61 5.38
CA PRO A 58 21.45 -3.63 6.83
C PRO A 58 20.17 -2.88 7.26
N GLY A 59 19.32 -3.55 8.04
CA GLY A 59 18.03 -3.00 8.49
C GLY A 59 16.88 -3.05 7.46
N ALA A 60 17.06 -3.69 6.30
CA ALA A 60 15.98 -3.86 5.31
C ALA A 60 15.01 -5.01 5.62
N VAL A 61 15.34 -5.86 6.60
CA VAL A 61 14.49 -6.98 7.02
C VAL A 61 13.82 -6.63 8.35
N ILE A 62 12.50 -6.68 8.36
CA ILE A 62 11.68 -6.62 9.58
C ILE A 62 11.07 -8.00 9.79
N GLU A 63 11.34 -8.59 10.95
CA GLU A 63 10.78 -9.88 11.34
C GLU A 63 9.48 -9.65 12.13
N CYS A 64 8.38 -9.54 11.40
CA CYS A 64 7.06 -9.49 11.98
C CYS A 64 6.63 -10.90 12.38
N GLY A 65 6.71 -11.21 13.68
CA GLY A 65 6.16 -12.46 14.24
C GLY A 65 4.65 -12.56 14.02
N LYS A 66 3.99 -13.60 14.54
CA LYS A 66 2.52 -13.71 14.38
C LYS A 66 1.80 -12.58 15.10
N TRP A 67 0.87 -11.92 14.41
CA TRP A 67 0.03 -10.89 15.04
C TRP A 67 -0.85 -11.49 16.13
N ASN A 68 -0.89 -10.84 17.29
CA ASN A 68 -1.74 -11.23 18.40
C ASN A 68 -2.97 -10.31 18.48
N HIS A 69 -4.09 -10.80 17.94
CA HIS A 69 -5.39 -10.13 17.94
C HIS A 69 -5.92 -9.78 19.35
N LYS A 70 -5.40 -10.38 20.42
CA LYS A 70 -5.86 -10.10 21.79
C LYS A 70 -5.26 -8.82 22.38
N THR A 71 -4.10 -8.40 21.87
CA THR A 71 -3.32 -7.29 22.44
C THR A 71 -3.17 -6.12 21.48
N GLY A 72 -3.22 -6.37 20.17
CA GLY A 72 -3.18 -5.31 19.15
C GLY A 72 -4.58 -4.79 18.84
N LYS A 73 -4.72 -3.47 18.73
CA LYS A 73 -5.96 -2.88 18.20
C LYS A 73 -6.00 -3.07 16.69
N GLU A 74 -6.96 -3.86 16.23
CA GLU A 74 -7.18 -4.13 14.80
C GLU A 74 -7.43 -2.83 14.02
N CYS A 75 -6.94 -2.83 12.78
CA CYS A 75 -7.17 -1.75 11.85
C CYS A 75 -8.40 -2.03 11.00
N VAL A 76 -9.55 -1.48 11.41
CA VAL A 76 -10.81 -1.55 10.64
C VAL A 76 -11.01 -0.23 9.90
N THR A 77 -10.38 -0.13 8.72
CA THR A 77 -10.32 1.15 7.99
C THR A 77 -11.66 1.66 7.46
N ASP A 78 -12.68 0.80 7.35
CA ASP A 78 -14.02 1.15 6.88
C ASP A 78 -14.80 1.99 7.91
N GLU A 79 -14.42 1.92 9.19
CA GLU A 79 -15.05 2.67 10.28
C GLU A 79 -14.28 3.95 10.60
N PHE A 80 -12.95 3.85 10.74
CA PHE A 80 -12.09 4.97 11.10
C PHE A 80 -10.69 4.81 10.49
N PRO A 81 -10.01 5.90 10.06
CA PRO A 81 -8.63 5.80 9.59
C PRO A 81 -7.71 5.17 10.63
N CYS A 82 -6.79 4.33 10.19
CA CYS A 82 -5.76 3.76 11.06
C CYS A 82 -4.52 4.64 11.11
N LEU A 83 -3.84 4.61 12.24
CA LEU A 83 -2.58 5.29 12.46
C LEU A 83 -1.60 4.33 13.11
N PHE A 84 -0.38 4.28 12.59
CA PHE A 84 0.71 3.48 13.13
C PHE A 84 1.96 4.34 13.32
N ASP A 85 2.70 4.06 14.39
CA ASP A 85 4.03 4.64 14.62
C ASP A 85 5.07 3.60 14.24
N LEU A 86 5.65 3.74 13.04
CA LEU A 86 6.55 2.76 12.43
C LEU A 86 7.89 2.61 13.16
N ASP A 87 8.25 3.56 14.04
CA ASP A 87 9.48 3.44 14.84
C ASP A 87 9.27 2.45 16.00
N SER A 88 8.06 2.40 16.56
CA SER A 88 7.69 1.46 17.65
C SER A 88 6.95 0.20 17.17
N ASP A 89 6.24 0.31 16.05
CA ASP A 89 5.39 -0.74 15.47
C ASP A 89 5.62 -0.81 13.95
N PRO A 90 6.78 -1.34 13.50
CA PRO A 90 7.09 -1.46 12.08
C PRO A 90 6.20 -2.48 11.36
N CYS A 91 5.47 -3.32 12.12
CA CYS A 91 4.58 -4.36 11.61
C CYS A 91 3.11 -3.93 11.50
N GLU A 92 2.78 -2.71 11.95
CA GLU A 92 1.43 -2.13 11.84
C GLU A 92 0.36 -2.98 12.55
N TYR A 93 0.71 -3.51 13.73
CA TYR A 93 -0.13 -4.40 14.52
C TYR A 93 -1.04 -3.68 15.52
N ASN A 94 -0.76 -2.43 15.84
CA ASN A 94 -1.53 -1.68 16.82
C ASN A 94 -1.99 -0.32 16.26
N ASN A 95 -3.28 -0.25 15.93
CA ASN A 95 -3.89 1.00 15.51
C ASN A 95 -4.03 1.98 16.68
N ILE A 96 -3.33 3.12 16.62
CA ILE A 96 -3.31 4.16 17.66
C ILE A 96 -4.13 5.42 17.29
N ALA A 97 -4.99 5.32 16.27
CA ALA A 97 -5.64 6.51 15.68
C ALA A 97 -6.58 7.26 16.62
N GLU A 98 -7.41 6.55 17.39
CA GLU A 98 -8.38 7.17 18.30
C GLU A 98 -7.71 7.96 19.43
N ASP A 99 -6.57 7.49 19.92
CA ASP A 99 -5.81 8.16 20.97
C ASP A 99 -4.97 9.33 20.43
N ASN A 100 -4.79 9.42 19.11
CA ASN A 100 -3.88 10.35 18.44
C ASN A 100 -4.57 11.20 17.36
N LEU A 101 -5.80 11.64 17.63
CA LEU A 101 -6.59 12.49 16.72
C LEU A 101 -5.85 13.72 16.16
N PRO A 102 -5.00 14.45 16.92
CA PRO A 102 -4.24 15.57 16.35
C PRO A 102 -3.32 15.15 15.18
N ILE A 103 -2.70 13.98 15.27
CA ILE A 103 -1.82 13.42 14.24
C ILE A 103 -2.66 12.98 13.04
N VAL A 104 -3.76 12.26 13.30
CA VAL A 104 -4.73 11.84 12.27
C VAL A 104 -5.20 13.05 11.45
N ARG A 105 -5.67 14.12 12.11
CA ARG A 105 -6.13 15.35 11.44
C ARG A 105 -5.03 16.00 10.61
N LYS A 106 -3.78 16.01 11.12
CA LYS A 106 -2.63 16.56 10.40
C LYS A 106 -2.36 15.76 9.11
N LEU A 107 -2.34 14.44 9.19
CA LEU A 107 -2.08 13.56 8.04
C LEU A 107 -3.22 13.59 7.02
N LEU A 108 -4.48 13.63 7.46
CA LEU A 108 -5.64 13.83 6.59
C LEU A 108 -5.54 15.17 5.84
N LYS A 109 -5.18 16.27 6.52
CA LYS A 109 -4.93 17.56 5.85
C LYS A 109 -3.82 17.48 4.80
N ARG A 110 -2.77 16.69 5.04
CA ARG A 110 -1.70 16.45 4.06
C ARG A 110 -2.22 15.68 2.84
N LEU A 111 -2.99 14.62 3.05
CA LEU A 111 -3.67 13.88 1.98
C LEU A 111 -4.53 14.78 1.11
N THR A 112 -5.41 15.59 1.72
CA THR A 112 -6.27 16.53 1.00
C THR A 112 -5.46 17.55 0.20
N LYS A 113 -4.31 18.00 0.72
CA LYS A 113 -3.41 18.92 0.00
C LYS A 113 -2.83 18.28 -1.26
N HIS A 114 -2.47 17.00 -1.22
CA HIS A 114 -2.01 16.26 -2.39
C HIS A 114 -3.15 16.04 -3.38
N GLN A 115 -4.30 15.57 -2.91
CA GLN A 115 -5.49 15.34 -3.74
C GLN A 115 -5.88 16.59 -4.54
N LYS A 116 -5.90 17.77 -3.91
CA LYS A 116 -6.24 19.05 -4.57
C LYS A 116 -5.27 19.47 -5.67
N LYS A 117 -4.04 18.95 -5.65
CA LYS A 117 -3.00 19.23 -6.65
C LYS A 117 -2.89 18.13 -7.71
N ALA A 118 -3.56 17.00 -7.50
CA ALA A 118 -3.55 15.89 -8.42
C ALA A 118 -4.35 16.22 -9.68
N ARG A 119 -3.96 15.61 -10.80
CA ARG A 119 -4.80 15.61 -11.99
C ARG A 119 -6.01 14.70 -11.76
N PRO A 120 -7.14 14.92 -12.47
CA PRO A 120 -8.24 13.98 -12.46
C PRO A 120 -7.77 12.57 -12.83
N VAL A 121 -8.42 11.56 -12.26
CA VAL A 121 -8.16 10.17 -12.61
C VAL A 121 -8.55 9.95 -14.08
N TRP A 122 -7.64 9.34 -14.85
CA TRP A 122 -7.91 8.90 -16.21
C TRP A 122 -8.09 7.38 -16.20
N PHE A 123 -9.34 6.94 -16.28
CA PHE A 123 -9.71 5.53 -16.25
C PHE A 123 -10.75 5.25 -17.35
N PRO A 124 -10.35 5.23 -18.63
CA PRO A 124 -11.25 4.97 -19.75
C PRO A 124 -11.75 3.53 -19.73
N GLU A 125 -12.83 3.26 -20.45
CA GLU A 125 -13.29 1.89 -20.69
C GLU A 125 -12.23 1.09 -21.47
N ARG A 126 -12.27 -0.24 -21.30
CA ARG A 126 -11.38 -1.13 -22.07
C ARG A 126 -11.71 -1.03 -23.54
N ASP A 127 -10.69 -0.78 -24.35
CA ASP A 127 -10.81 -0.82 -25.80
C ASP A 127 -10.91 -2.28 -26.28
N PRO A 128 -12.01 -2.69 -26.95
CA PRO A 128 -12.15 -4.05 -27.46
C PRO A 128 -11.10 -4.43 -28.52
N GLU A 129 -10.53 -3.45 -29.23
CA GLU A 129 -9.51 -3.69 -30.26
C GLU A 129 -8.16 -4.11 -29.65
N ALA A 130 -7.91 -3.73 -28.39
CA ALA A 130 -6.73 -4.12 -27.62
C ALA A 130 -6.69 -5.62 -27.23
N ASN A 131 -7.73 -6.40 -27.57
CA ASN A 131 -7.78 -7.81 -27.24
C ASN A 131 -6.70 -8.58 -28.02
N PRO A 132 -5.76 -9.28 -27.36
CA PRO A 132 -4.72 -10.06 -28.03
C PRO A 132 -5.25 -11.11 -29.02
N ALA A 133 -6.49 -11.58 -28.84
CA ALA A 133 -7.16 -12.45 -29.80
C ALA A 133 -7.32 -11.80 -31.20
N ASN A 134 -7.30 -10.46 -31.27
CA ASN A 134 -7.30 -9.68 -32.52
C ASN A 134 -5.88 -9.34 -33.00
N LEU A 135 -4.82 -9.66 -32.24
CA LEU A 135 -3.42 -9.26 -32.46
C LEU A 135 -2.47 -10.47 -32.40
N ASP A 136 -2.77 -11.53 -33.16
CA ASP A 136 -1.96 -12.77 -33.25
C ASP A 136 -1.66 -13.46 -31.90
N GLY A 137 -2.45 -13.17 -30.85
CA GLY A 137 -2.28 -13.71 -29.50
C GLY A 137 -1.31 -12.93 -28.61
N PHE A 138 -0.80 -11.77 -29.04
CA PHE A 138 0.17 -10.97 -28.30
C PHE A 138 -0.38 -9.60 -27.89
N TRP A 139 0.12 -9.08 -26.76
CA TRP A 139 -0.14 -7.69 -26.38
C TRP A 139 0.78 -6.77 -27.20
N GLY A 140 0.22 -5.78 -27.88
CA GLY A 140 0.94 -4.79 -28.66
C GLY A 140 0.11 -3.52 -28.86
N PRO A 141 0.62 -2.49 -29.56
CA PRO A 141 -0.21 -1.40 -30.06
C PRO A 141 -1.33 -1.93 -30.97
N TRP A 142 -2.49 -1.29 -30.95
CA TRP A 142 -3.67 -1.62 -31.75
C TRP A 142 -4.21 -0.39 -32.48
#